data_AF-A0A849UGA6-F1
#
_entry.id   AF-A0A849UGA6-F1
#
_cell.length_a   1.000
_cell.length_b   1.000
_cell.length_c   1.000
_cell.angle_alpha   90.00
_cell.angle_beta   90.00
_cell.angle_gamma   90.00
#
_symmetry.space_group_name_H-M   'P 1'
#
loop_
_entity.id
_entity.type
_entity.pdbx_description
1 polymer ?
#
loop_
_entity_poly.entity_id
_entity_poly.type
_entity_poly.pdbx_seq_one_letter_code
_entity_poly.pdbx_strand_id
1 'polypeptide(L)'
;VFSTAPSFVDGRLEPRQSLMRCFMVAQDSGYSLMPGSLTRSATQTGDVLVSNQLGAMSKDTWIVGGNTKQQTSTTGSRQSDFFGSSYTSTLSSRVAENLFWVGRYAERTEGSIRLLRTTVKKLYINPDNSNVHYQHSLHTILRGLTNITNTYPGFLGDSKSNDANALLQTPDGELLSLMLDEEKIGSIANNQRSLVQAGYTVRNLWSSDTWRVMDEIKSHLEQSQQLTESTLWNIQEHMDRLITALSAFSGLIMESMTRGNGWLFLDIGRRLERALLLISLLRSCFSTAQASGTEQLLMESLLETSDNLICYREHYRNSIELPSFIELLMLDKNNPRSLAYQFNRIQEHVSKMPRKQSNAQLSVEERLILEACSLLDLTNLNDLIKTTKGQVRENFDQTLSRLYYLIATLSDSITVTYFKHGQLQHSLNEVRPV
;
A
#
# COMPACT_ATOMS: atom_id res chain seq x y z
N VAL A 1 4.51 1.60 46.21
CA VAL A 1 3.19 0.94 46.24
C VAL A 1 2.37 1.52 45.11
N PHE A 2 1.98 0.72 44.13
CA PHE A 2 1.16 1.18 42.99
C PHE A 2 -0.33 1.11 43.36
N SER A 3 -1.11 2.08 42.87
CA SER A 3 -2.54 2.15 43.13
C SER A 3 -3.30 1.11 42.31
N THR A 4 -4.24 0.42 42.94
CA THR A 4 -5.14 -0.53 42.27
C THR A 4 -6.55 0.05 42.11
N ALA A 5 -7.23 -0.31 41.02
CA ALA A 5 -8.66 -0.05 40.82
C ALA A 5 -9.39 -1.38 40.56
N PRO A 6 -10.68 -1.51 40.94
CA PRO A 6 -11.45 -2.73 40.69
C PRO A 6 -11.69 -2.92 39.19
N SER A 7 -11.38 -4.10 38.65
CA SER A 7 -11.68 -4.50 37.27
C SER A 7 -12.53 -5.75 37.25
N PHE A 8 -13.47 -5.82 36.30
CA PHE A 8 -14.33 -6.97 36.12
C PHE A 8 -13.68 -7.94 35.13
N VAL A 9 -13.29 -9.11 35.61
CA VAL A 9 -12.58 -10.16 34.85
C VAL A 9 -13.28 -11.49 35.14
N ASP A 10 -13.67 -12.23 34.09
CA ASP A 10 -14.29 -13.56 34.20
C ASP A 10 -15.46 -13.65 35.20
N GLY A 11 -16.31 -12.61 35.22
CA GLY A 11 -17.49 -12.56 36.08
C GLY A 11 -17.22 -12.13 37.52
N ARG A 12 -15.99 -11.76 37.89
CA ARG A 12 -15.59 -11.36 39.25
C ARG A 12 -14.90 -10.00 39.26
N LEU A 13 -15.03 -9.27 40.38
CA LEU A 13 -14.31 -8.02 40.61
C LEU A 13 -12.97 -8.32 41.28
N GLU A 14 -11.88 -7.88 40.65
CA GLU A 14 -10.52 -8.07 41.14
C GLU A 14 -9.75 -6.74 41.17
N PRO A 15 -8.87 -6.51 42.16
CA PRO A 15 -8.03 -5.32 42.19
C PRO A 15 -6.92 -5.43 41.15
N ARG A 16 -6.86 -4.48 40.20
CA ARG A 16 -5.80 -4.43 39.17
C ARG A 16 -4.99 -3.15 39.28
N GLN A 17 -3.67 -3.27 39.08
CA GLN A 17 -2.77 -2.11 39.06
C GLN A 17 -3.25 -1.10 38.02
N SER A 18 -3.33 0.16 38.40
CA SER A 18 -3.95 1.20 37.59
C SER A 18 -3.04 2.41 37.46
N LEU A 19 -2.98 2.95 36.25
CA LEU A 19 -2.18 4.11 35.89
C LEU A 19 -3.09 5.20 35.34
N MET A 20 -2.86 6.42 35.79
CA MET A 20 -3.60 7.61 35.39
C MET A 20 -2.63 8.57 34.69
N ARG A 21 -3.00 9.02 33.49
CA ARG A 21 -2.28 10.07 32.77
C ARG A 21 -3.16 11.31 32.68
N CYS A 22 -2.80 12.35 33.41
CA CYS A 22 -3.44 13.65 33.37
C CYS A 22 -2.83 14.54 32.29
N PHE A 23 -3.60 15.49 31.79
CA PHE A 23 -3.17 16.43 30.77
C PHE A 23 -3.29 17.86 31.29
N MET A 24 -2.26 18.67 31.02
CA MET A 24 -2.28 20.10 31.30
C MET A 24 -2.19 20.87 29.98
N VAL A 25 -2.91 21.98 29.91
CA VAL A 25 -2.92 22.88 28.76
C VAL A 25 -2.17 24.15 29.14
N ALA A 26 -1.19 24.53 28.32
CA ALA A 26 -0.49 25.80 28.47
C ALA A 26 -1.44 26.95 28.13
N GLN A 27 -1.41 27.99 28.96
CA GLN A 27 -2.14 29.25 28.85
C GLN A 27 -1.13 30.39 29.07
N ASP A 28 -1.51 31.62 28.71
CA ASP A 28 -0.62 32.79 28.80
C ASP A 28 -0.05 33.02 30.20
N SER A 29 -0.75 32.58 31.26
CA SER A 29 -0.37 32.73 32.66
C SER A 29 0.14 31.44 33.33
N GLY A 30 0.30 30.33 32.61
CA GLY A 30 0.80 29.07 33.18
C GLY A 30 0.17 27.81 32.57
N TYR A 31 0.01 26.76 33.36
CA TYR A 31 -0.57 25.50 32.91
C TYR A 31 -1.84 25.19 33.69
N SER A 32 -2.93 24.91 32.97
CA SER A 32 -4.22 24.51 33.54
C SER A 32 -4.42 23.00 33.40
N LEU A 33 -4.68 22.32 34.52
CA LEU A 33 -4.98 20.89 34.53
C LEU A 33 -6.39 20.65 34.00
N MET A 34 -6.53 19.74 33.05
CA MET A 34 -7.86 19.35 32.55
C MET A 34 -8.57 18.45 33.56
N PRO A 35 -9.89 18.63 33.77
CA PRO A 35 -10.68 17.77 34.66
C PRO A 35 -10.92 16.41 34.02
N GLY A 36 -9.94 15.51 34.14
CA GLY A 36 -10.00 14.15 33.63
C GLY A 36 -8.62 13.56 33.41
N SER A 37 -8.59 12.31 32.96
CA SER A 37 -7.35 11.60 32.63
C SER A 37 -7.62 10.39 31.77
N LEU A 38 -6.58 9.93 31.09
CA LEU A 38 -6.55 8.58 30.55
C LEU A 38 -6.20 7.60 31.68
N THR A 39 -7.19 6.83 32.14
CA THR A 39 -6.98 5.80 33.18
C THR A 39 -6.97 4.42 32.56
N ARG A 40 -6.03 3.61 33.00
CA ARG A 40 -5.86 2.23 32.53
C ARG A 40 -5.59 1.28 33.68
N SER A 41 -5.97 0.03 33.50
CA SER A 41 -5.70 -1.05 34.45
C SER A 41 -4.97 -2.21 33.76
N ALA A 42 -4.07 -2.86 34.49
CA ALA A 42 -3.31 -4.02 34.04
C ALA A 42 -4.20 -5.21 33.67
N THR A 43 -3.77 -5.96 32.66
CA THR A 43 -4.44 -7.16 32.15
C THR A 43 -4.26 -8.38 33.04
N GLN A 44 -3.12 -8.50 33.73
CA GLN A 44 -2.86 -9.55 34.73
C GLN A 44 -2.60 -8.97 36.13
N THR A 45 -2.83 -9.79 37.14
CA THR A 45 -2.60 -9.41 38.55
C THR A 45 -1.10 -9.46 38.82
N GLY A 46 -0.53 -8.37 39.34
CA GLY A 46 0.91 -8.25 39.64
C GLY A 46 1.72 -7.53 38.55
N ASP A 47 1.13 -7.29 37.37
CA ASP A 47 1.76 -6.51 36.32
C ASP A 47 1.94 -5.05 36.74
N VAL A 48 3.18 -4.58 36.66
CA VAL A 48 3.54 -3.18 36.93
C VAL A 48 3.48 -2.35 35.64
N LEU A 49 3.65 -2.99 34.48
CA LEU A 49 3.71 -2.31 33.19
C LEU A 49 2.30 -2.23 32.54
N VAL A 50 1.64 -1.09 32.68
CA VAL A 50 0.32 -0.84 32.04
C VAL A 50 0.53 -0.23 30.65
N SER A 51 0.57 -1.05 29.60
CA SER A 51 0.79 -0.64 28.20
C SER A 51 -0.37 -0.98 27.26
N ASN A 52 -0.60 -0.14 26.24
CA ASN A 52 -1.58 -0.42 25.17
C ASN A 52 -1.20 -1.65 24.35
N GLN A 53 0.10 -1.89 24.17
CA GLN A 53 0.61 -3.02 23.39
C GLN A 53 0.40 -4.35 24.10
N LEU A 54 0.19 -4.33 25.42
CA LEU A 54 -0.07 -5.51 26.26
C LEU A 54 -1.57 -5.67 26.61
N GLY A 55 -2.45 -4.94 25.93
CA GLY A 55 -3.90 -5.08 26.07
C GLY A 55 -4.53 -4.41 27.29
N ALA A 56 -3.84 -3.44 27.93
CA ALA A 56 -4.36 -2.76 29.13
C ALA A 56 -5.81 -2.24 28.97
N MET A 57 -6.65 -2.51 29.96
CA MET A 57 -8.05 -2.11 29.97
C MET A 57 -8.16 -0.59 30.17
N SER A 58 -9.00 0.08 29.38
CA SER A 58 -9.29 1.52 29.58
C SER A 58 -10.43 1.70 30.57
N LYS A 59 -10.35 2.73 31.41
CA LYS A 59 -11.41 3.12 32.36
C LYS A 59 -11.73 4.60 32.21
N ASP A 60 -13.01 4.92 32.39
CA ASP A 60 -13.44 6.30 32.59
C ASP A 60 -12.88 6.83 33.91
N THR A 61 -12.46 8.10 33.88
CA THR A 61 -12.00 8.81 35.09
C THR A 61 -13.02 9.85 35.46
N TRP A 62 -13.69 9.65 36.59
CA TRP A 62 -14.65 10.61 37.12
C TRP A 62 -13.97 11.48 38.16
N ILE A 63 -13.89 12.78 37.87
CA ILE A 63 -13.48 13.79 38.85
C ILE A 63 -14.74 14.25 39.56
N VAL A 64 -14.94 13.77 40.79
CA VAL A 64 -16.09 14.15 41.61
C VAL A 64 -15.89 15.60 42.07
N GLY A 65 -16.63 16.52 41.46
CA GLY A 65 -16.48 17.95 41.73
C GLY A 65 -16.98 18.35 43.13
N GLY A 66 -16.28 19.31 43.76
CA GLY A 66 -16.78 20.07 44.90
C GLY A 66 -17.40 21.39 44.43
N ASN A 67 -18.72 21.53 44.55
CA ASN A 67 -19.51 22.76 44.45
C ASN A 67 -18.97 23.88 43.53
N THR A 68 -18.70 23.58 42.26
CA THR A 68 -18.60 24.60 41.22
C THR A 68 -19.66 24.33 40.17
N LYS A 69 -20.86 24.89 40.40
CA LYS A 69 -21.82 25.13 39.34
C LYS A 69 -21.24 26.20 38.42
N GLN A 70 -20.46 25.78 37.45
CA GLN A 70 -20.48 26.40 36.13
C GLN A 70 -20.82 25.30 35.14
N GLN A 71 -22.11 25.01 35.04
CA GLN A 71 -22.63 24.68 33.72
C GLN A 71 -22.42 25.94 32.89
N THR A 72 -21.26 26.06 32.22
CA THR A 72 -21.22 26.89 31.03
C THR A 72 -22.13 26.19 30.04
N SER A 73 -23.38 26.63 29.99
CA SER A 73 -24.26 26.38 28.87
C SER A 73 -23.49 26.83 27.63
N THR A 74 -22.87 25.89 26.90
CA THR A 74 -22.21 26.17 25.61
C THR A 74 -23.23 26.43 24.51
N THR A 75 -24.47 26.77 24.84
CA THR A 75 -25.37 27.54 23.99
C THR A 75 -25.08 29.03 24.17
N GLY A 76 -23.82 29.42 23.98
CA GLY A 76 -23.58 30.75 23.43
C GLY A 76 -24.21 30.74 22.05
N SER A 77 -25.03 31.74 21.75
CA SER A 77 -25.47 32.01 20.38
C SER A 77 -24.23 32.25 19.53
N ARG A 78 -23.63 31.17 19.00
CA ARG A 78 -22.83 31.28 17.80
C ARG A 78 -23.83 31.74 16.75
N GLN A 79 -23.87 33.05 16.51
CA GLN A 79 -23.96 33.53 15.15
C GLN A 79 -22.77 32.86 14.44
N SER A 80 -22.99 31.63 14.00
CA SER A 80 -22.12 31.02 13.03
C SER A 80 -22.39 31.84 11.78
N ASP A 81 -21.57 32.86 11.58
CA ASP A 81 -21.16 33.15 10.22
C ASP A 81 -20.79 31.78 9.65
N PHE A 82 -21.66 31.23 8.81
CA PHE A 82 -21.40 30.05 8.01
C PHE A 82 -20.33 30.45 6.97
N PHE A 83 -19.16 30.88 7.43
CA PHE A 83 -17.95 30.72 6.66
C PHE A 83 -17.80 29.22 6.55
N GLY A 84 -18.08 28.70 5.35
CA GLY A 84 -17.86 27.31 5.01
C GLY A 84 -16.42 26.96 5.35
N SER A 85 -16.20 26.45 6.57
CA SER A 85 -14.94 25.80 6.88
C SER A 85 -14.96 24.60 5.96
N SER A 86 -14.17 24.67 4.89
CA SER A 86 -13.81 23.49 4.12
C SER A 86 -13.55 22.38 5.13
N TYR A 87 -14.11 21.20 4.90
CA TYR A 87 -13.94 20.00 5.73
C TYR A 87 -12.47 19.50 5.70
N THR A 88 -11.50 20.39 5.82
CA THR A 88 -10.11 20.11 6.15
C THR A 88 -10.09 19.73 7.63
N SER A 89 -10.62 18.55 7.95
CA SER A 89 -10.27 17.89 9.19
C SER A 89 -8.74 17.83 9.24
N THR A 90 -8.16 18.34 10.32
CA THR A 90 -6.72 18.29 10.56
C THR A 90 -6.32 16.82 10.67
N LEU A 91 -5.92 16.25 9.53
CA LEU A 91 -5.47 14.86 9.42
C LEU A 91 -4.16 14.71 10.18
N SER A 92 -4.11 13.81 11.17
CA SER A 92 -2.84 13.54 11.85
C SER A 92 -1.84 12.89 10.89
N SER A 93 -0.55 13.17 11.08
CA SER A 93 0.54 12.60 10.28
C SER A 93 0.50 11.06 10.23
N ARG A 94 0.20 10.42 11.37
CA ARG A 94 0.06 8.96 11.47
C ARG A 94 -1.13 8.42 10.67
N VAL A 95 -2.26 9.11 10.69
CA VAL A 95 -3.44 8.70 9.91
C VAL A 95 -3.14 8.84 8.42
N ALA A 96 -2.50 9.95 8.01
CA ALA A 96 -2.10 10.18 6.62
C ALA A 96 -1.14 9.08 6.11
N GLU A 97 -0.15 8.73 6.93
CA GLU A 97 0.81 7.65 6.63
C GLU A 97 0.11 6.30 6.47
N ASN A 98 -0.78 5.93 7.40
CA ASN A 98 -1.47 4.64 7.33
C ASN A 98 -2.38 4.58 6.08
N LEU A 99 -3.06 5.67 5.72
CA LEU A 99 -3.86 5.73 4.49
C LEU A 99 -3.00 5.60 3.23
N PHE A 100 -1.85 6.26 3.19
CA PHE A 100 -0.88 6.14 2.11
C PHE A 100 -0.42 4.68 1.93
N TRP A 101 -0.04 4.03 3.03
CA TRP A 101 0.39 2.64 3.01
C TRP A 101 -0.73 1.65 2.73
N VAL A 102 -1.98 1.90 3.17
CA VAL A 102 -3.15 1.11 2.76
C VAL A 102 -3.29 1.09 1.24
N GLY A 103 -3.20 2.27 0.59
CA GLY A 103 -3.25 2.36 -0.87
C GLY A 103 -2.14 1.55 -1.55
N ARG A 104 -0.91 1.63 -1.01
CA ARG A 104 0.25 0.88 -1.54
C ARG A 104 0.11 -0.62 -1.34
N TYR A 105 -0.17 -1.08 -0.12
CA TYR A 105 -0.26 -2.52 0.15
C TYR A 105 -1.42 -3.17 -0.61
N ALA A 106 -2.55 -2.48 -0.76
CA ALA A 106 -3.66 -2.97 -1.59
C ALA A 106 -3.24 -3.17 -3.05
N GLU A 107 -2.61 -2.17 -3.65
CA GLU A 107 -2.18 -2.25 -5.06
C GLU A 107 -1.02 -3.25 -5.25
N ARG A 108 -0.08 -3.33 -4.31
CA ARG A 108 1.01 -4.31 -4.32
C ARG A 108 0.50 -5.74 -4.25
N THR A 109 -0.45 -5.98 -3.35
CA THR A 109 -1.10 -7.29 -3.22
C THR A 109 -1.85 -7.63 -4.50
N GLU A 110 -2.66 -6.69 -5.02
CA GLU A 110 -3.45 -6.89 -6.26
C GLU A 110 -2.56 -7.13 -7.49
N GLY A 111 -1.51 -6.34 -7.68
CA GLY A 111 -0.61 -6.49 -8.82
C GLY A 111 0.17 -7.81 -8.78
N SER A 112 0.69 -8.18 -7.60
CA SER A 112 1.46 -9.41 -7.42
C SER A 112 0.60 -10.66 -7.60
N ILE A 113 -0.60 -10.67 -7.03
CA ILE A 113 -1.50 -11.82 -7.13
C ILE A 113 -2.07 -12.01 -8.54
N ARG A 114 -2.29 -10.92 -9.29
CA ARG A 114 -2.71 -11.01 -10.70
C ARG A 114 -1.62 -11.63 -11.57
N LEU A 115 -0.36 -11.22 -11.38
CA LEU A 115 0.76 -11.84 -12.11
C LEU A 115 0.93 -13.31 -11.72
N LEU A 116 0.82 -13.62 -10.43
CA LEU A 116 0.87 -15.00 -9.94
C LEU A 116 -0.24 -15.85 -10.58
N ARG A 117 -1.48 -15.35 -10.61
CA ARG A 117 -2.61 -16.04 -11.24
C ARG A 117 -2.35 -16.32 -12.72
N THR A 118 -1.88 -15.33 -13.48
CA THR A 118 -1.53 -15.53 -14.90
C THR A 118 -0.40 -16.56 -15.07
N THR A 119 0.57 -16.57 -14.15
CA THR A 119 1.65 -17.56 -14.13
C THR A 119 1.14 -18.97 -13.89
N VAL A 120 0.26 -19.16 -12.89
CA VAL A 120 -0.37 -20.45 -12.57
C VAL A 120 -1.24 -20.95 -13.72
N LYS A 121 -2.02 -20.06 -14.36
CA LYS A 121 -2.80 -20.41 -15.57
C LYS A 121 -1.91 -20.92 -16.70
N LYS A 122 -0.75 -20.29 -16.93
CA LYS A 122 0.22 -20.80 -17.91
C LYS A 122 0.73 -22.19 -17.50
N LEU A 123 1.16 -22.36 -16.26
CA LEU A 123 1.71 -23.64 -15.79
C LEU A 123 0.75 -24.83 -15.94
N TYR A 124 -0.54 -24.68 -15.60
CA TYR A 124 -1.45 -25.83 -15.48
C TYR A 124 -2.66 -25.82 -16.41
N ILE A 125 -3.17 -24.65 -16.79
CA ILE A 125 -4.43 -24.56 -17.55
C ILE A 125 -4.17 -24.56 -19.05
N ASN A 126 -3.19 -23.78 -19.51
CA ASN A 126 -2.83 -23.67 -20.91
C ASN A 126 -1.34 -23.98 -21.17
N PRO A 127 -0.83 -25.17 -20.79
CA PRO A 127 0.57 -25.50 -21.00
C PRO A 127 0.86 -25.81 -22.48
N ASP A 128 1.85 -25.12 -23.05
CA ASP A 128 2.41 -25.43 -24.37
C ASP A 128 3.90 -25.79 -24.20
N ASN A 129 4.14 -26.89 -23.48
CA ASN A 129 5.48 -27.29 -23.04
C ASN A 129 6.40 -27.71 -24.19
N SER A 130 5.87 -28.03 -25.37
CA SER A 130 6.67 -28.32 -26.57
C SER A 130 7.20 -27.06 -27.24
N ASN A 131 6.62 -25.89 -26.95
CA ASN A 131 6.96 -24.63 -27.56
C ASN A 131 8.06 -23.90 -26.78
N VAL A 132 9.23 -23.75 -27.41
CA VAL A 132 10.39 -23.06 -26.83
C VAL A 132 10.08 -21.60 -26.50
N HIS A 133 9.26 -20.91 -27.30
CA HIS A 133 8.87 -19.53 -27.02
C HIS A 133 7.99 -19.43 -25.77
N TYR A 134 7.13 -20.42 -25.58
CA TYR A 134 6.27 -20.51 -24.41
C TYR A 134 7.07 -20.68 -23.12
N GLN A 135 8.01 -21.62 -23.09
CA GLN A 135 8.89 -21.84 -21.93
C GLN A 135 9.72 -20.59 -21.60
N HIS A 136 10.30 -19.92 -22.60
CA HIS A 136 11.02 -18.66 -22.36
C HIS A 136 10.12 -17.55 -21.82
N SER A 137 8.87 -17.46 -22.29
CA SER A 137 7.89 -16.48 -21.78
C SER A 137 7.57 -16.75 -20.31
N LEU A 138 7.36 -18.02 -19.95
CA LEU A 138 7.10 -18.46 -18.57
C LEU A 138 8.28 -18.14 -17.66
N HIS A 139 9.50 -18.51 -18.04
CA HIS A 139 10.70 -18.22 -17.25
C HIS A 139 10.93 -16.70 -17.06
N THR A 140 10.60 -15.90 -18.08
CA THR A 140 10.68 -14.44 -17.97
C THR A 140 9.65 -13.90 -16.98
N ILE A 141 8.41 -14.42 -16.99
CA ILE A 141 7.36 -14.05 -16.04
C ILE A 141 7.73 -14.46 -14.61
N LEU A 142 8.30 -15.66 -14.41
CA LEU A 142 8.77 -16.11 -13.10
C LEU A 142 9.84 -15.18 -12.53
N ARG A 143 10.82 -14.76 -13.34
CA ARG A 143 11.79 -13.72 -12.95
C ARG A 143 11.12 -12.37 -12.67
N GLY A 144 10.09 -12.03 -13.45
CA GLY A 144 9.24 -10.87 -13.23
C GLY A 144 8.57 -10.87 -11.85
N LEU A 145 8.06 -12.02 -11.40
CA LEU A 145 7.50 -12.18 -10.05
C LEU A 145 8.52 -11.83 -8.96
N THR A 146 9.75 -12.33 -9.06
CA THR A 146 10.83 -11.98 -8.12
C THR A 146 11.13 -10.48 -8.13
N ASN A 147 11.18 -9.87 -9.32
CA ASN A 147 11.44 -8.43 -9.45
C ASN A 147 10.33 -7.57 -8.84
N ILE A 148 9.05 -7.89 -9.08
CA ILE A 148 7.95 -7.06 -8.55
C ILE A 148 7.70 -7.28 -7.06
N THR A 149 7.98 -8.48 -6.53
CA THR A 149 7.83 -8.80 -5.11
C THR A 149 9.09 -8.45 -4.30
N ASN A 150 10.23 -8.18 -4.96
CA ASN A 150 11.54 -7.99 -4.35
C ASN A 150 12.01 -9.17 -3.48
N THR A 151 11.56 -10.39 -3.80
CA THR A 151 11.87 -11.62 -3.05
C THR A 151 13.16 -12.29 -3.54
N TYR A 152 14.23 -11.50 -3.62
CA TYR A 152 15.54 -11.99 -4.08
C TYR A 152 16.12 -13.04 -3.11
N PRO A 153 16.86 -14.05 -3.60
CA PRO A 153 17.25 -14.25 -5.01
C PRO A 153 16.15 -14.84 -5.91
N GLY A 154 15.11 -15.46 -5.34
CA GLY A 154 13.93 -15.97 -6.06
C GLY A 154 14.26 -16.73 -7.36
N PHE A 155 13.50 -16.47 -8.42
CA PHE A 155 13.68 -17.06 -9.76
C PHE A 155 14.87 -16.49 -10.55
N LEU A 156 15.58 -15.49 -10.02
CA LEU A 156 16.85 -15.03 -10.59
C LEU A 156 18.03 -15.89 -10.10
N GLY A 157 17.88 -16.49 -8.91
CA GLY A 157 18.89 -17.28 -8.20
C GLY A 157 20.13 -16.48 -7.80
N ASP A 158 21.02 -17.13 -7.06
CA ASP A 158 22.33 -16.56 -6.73
C ASP A 158 23.31 -16.93 -7.85
N SER A 159 24.19 -16.01 -8.24
CA SER A 159 25.28 -16.32 -9.20
C SER A 159 26.21 -17.43 -8.70
N LYS A 160 26.16 -17.75 -7.39
CA LYS A 160 26.97 -18.78 -6.73
C LYS A 160 26.30 -20.16 -6.64
N SER A 161 24.99 -20.25 -6.77
CA SER A 161 24.26 -21.51 -6.71
C SER A 161 23.47 -21.72 -8.01
N ASN A 162 23.59 -22.89 -8.64
CA ASN A 162 22.83 -23.25 -9.85
C ASN A 162 21.30 -23.39 -9.60
N ASP A 163 20.79 -22.85 -8.48
CA ASP A 163 19.44 -23.00 -7.99
C ASP A 163 18.41 -22.31 -8.89
N ALA A 164 18.79 -21.24 -9.60
CA ALA A 164 17.87 -20.49 -10.48
C ALA A 164 17.21 -21.40 -11.53
N ASN A 165 18.02 -22.22 -12.21
CA ASN A 165 17.51 -23.09 -13.28
C ASN A 165 16.65 -24.21 -12.70
N ALA A 166 17.00 -24.75 -11.53
CA ALA A 166 16.18 -25.75 -10.86
C ALA A 166 14.81 -25.18 -10.45
N LEU A 167 14.79 -23.98 -9.85
CA LEU A 167 13.55 -23.28 -9.47
C LEU A 167 12.67 -22.95 -10.68
N LEU A 168 13.25 -22.62 -11.83
CA LEU A 168 12.49 -22.37 -13.05
C LEU A 168 11.84 -23.64 -13.60
N GLN A 169 12.47 -24.81 -13.43
CA GLN A 169 11.90 -26.09 -13.85
C GLN A 169 10.84 -26.62 -12.88
N THR A 170 10.98 -26.34 -11.58
CA THR A 170 10.02 -26.74 -10.54
C THR A 170 9.60 -25.53 -9.70
N PRO A 171 8.74 -24.63 -10.23
CA PRO A 171 8.43 -23.36 -9.59
C PRO A 171 7.45 -23.47 -8.43
N ASP A 172 6.77 -24.60 -8.26
CA ASP A 172 5.67 -24.80 -7.30
C ASP A 172 5.99 -24.30 -5.90
N GLY A 173 7.09 -24.79 -5.30
CA GLY A 173 7.45 -24.45 -3.93
C GLY A 173 7.69 -22.95 -3.72
N GLU A 174 8.33 -22.27 -4.68
CA GLU A 174 8.58 -20.84 -4.60
C GLU A 174 7.30 -20.04 -4.83
N LEU A 175 6.43 -20.44 -5.76
CA LEU A 175 5.12 -19.81 -5.97
C LEU A 175 4.20 -19.95 -4.74
N LEU A 176 4.22 -21.12 -4.09
CA LEU A 176 3.51 -21.36 -2.83
C LEU A 176 4.07 -20.46 -1.71
N SER A 177 5.40 -20.35 -1.59
CA SER A 177 6.05 -19.45 -0.63
C SER A 177 5.65 -18.00 -0.88
N LEU A 178 5.65 -17.52 -2.13
CA LEU A 178 5.21 -16.17 -2.46
C LEU A 178 3.75 -15.91 -2.10
N MET A 179 2.90 -16.92 -2.17
CA MET A 179 1.48 -16.78 -1.85
C MET A 179 1.20 -16.83 -0.34
N LEU A 180 1.86 -17.73 0.38
CA LEU A 180 1.45 -18.14 1.74
C LEU A 180 2.39 -17.68 2.86
N ASP A 181 3.67 -17.41 2.58
CA ASP A 181 4.65 -17.11 3.63
C ASP A 181 4.50 -15.67 4.14
N GLU A 182 3.94 -15.47 5.34
CA GLU A 182 3.76 -14.15 5.95
C GLU A 182 5.07 -13.47 6.38
N GLU A 183 6.13 -14.24 6.61
CA GLU A 183 7.41 -13.76 7.13
C GLU A 183 8.38 -13.41 5.99
N LYS A 184 8.15 -13.95 4.79
CA LYS A 184 8.86 -13.56 3.58
C LYS A 184 8.44 -12.14 3.14
N ILE A 185 9.29 -11.17 3.44
CA ILE A 185 9.09 -9.76 3.05
C ILE A 185 8.84 -9.67 1.55
N GLY A 186 7.76 -9.00 1.17
CA GLY A 186 7.37 -8.81 -0.23
C GLY A 186 6.48 -9.90 -0.81
N SER A 187 6.27 -11.02 -0.09
CA SER A 187 5.25 -12.02 -0.45
C SER A 187 3.84 -11.41 -0.44
N ILE A 188 2.90 -12.10 -1.08
CA ILE A 188 1.48 -11.70 -1.11
C ILE A 188 0.89 -11.75 0.30
N ALA A 189 1.15 -12.81 1.06
CA ALA A 189 0.70 -12.95 2.45
C ALA A 189 1.26 -11.84 3.36
N ASN A 190 2.55 -11.50 3.23
CA ASN A 190 3.18 -10.43 3.99
C ASN A 190 2.57 -9.04 3.67
N ASN A 191 2.33 -8.77 2.39
CA ASN A 191 1.69 -7.52 1.96
C ASN A 191 0.22 -7.44 2.40
N GLN A 192 -0.52 -8.55 2.35
CA GLN A 192 -1.89 -8.65 2.84
C GLN A 192 -1.97 -8.42 4.34
N ARG A 193 -1.07 -9.01 5.13
CA ARG A 193 -0.94 -8.73 6.57
C ARG A 193 -0.67 -7.25 6.83
N SER A 194 0.25 -6.66 6.07
CA SER A 194 0.60 -5.24 6.18
C SER A 194 -0.58 -4.32 5.83
N LEU A 195 -1.35 -4.67 4.78
CA LEU A 195 -2.60 -3.99 4.41
C LEU A 195 -3.60 -4.01 5.57
N VAL A 196 -3.86 -5.19 6.14
CA VAL A 196 -4.81 -5.35 7.25
C VAL A 196 -4.36 -4.54 8.46
N GLN A 197 -3.09 -4.59 8.84
CA GLN A 197 -2.57 -3.82 9.97
C GLN A 197 -2.72 -2.31 9.78
N ALA A 198 -2.35 -1.79 8.60
CA ALA A 198 -2.50 -0.38 8.28
C ALA A 198 -3.99 0.03 8.22
N GLY A 199 -4.84 -0.80 7.62
CA GLY A 199 -6.28 -0.58 7.53
C GLY A 199 -6.97 -0.53 8.88
N TYR A 200 -6.61 -1.43 9.80
CA TYR A 200 -7.15 -1.45 11.16
C TYR A 200 -6.76 -0.20 11.96
N THR A 201 -5.58 0.36 11.72
CA THR A 201 -5.10 1.57 12.42
C THR A 201 -5.95 2.80 12.11
N VAL A 202 -6.57 2.84 10.94
CA VAL A 202 -7.44 3.95 10.48
C VAL A 202 -8.91 3.53 10.35
N ARG A 203 -9.34 2.54 11.14
CA ARG A 203 -10.69 1.94 11.09
C ARG A 203 -11.82 2.96 11.07
N ASN A 204 -11.68 4.03 11.83
CA ASN A 204 -12.69 5.08 11.99
C ASN A 204 -12.96 5.90 10.73
N LEU A 205 -12.19 5.71 9.65
CA LEU A 205 -12.35 6.38 8.37
C LEU A 205 -13.07 5.53 7.33
N TRP A 206 -13.35 4.27 7.65
CA TRP A 206 -14.03 3.34 6.75
C TRP A 206 -15.53 3.39 6.95
N SER A 207 -16.27 3.30 5.84
CA SER A 207 -17.68 2.94 5.90
C SER A 207 -17.85 1.52 6.41
N SER A 208 -19.05 1.17 6.90
CA SER A 208 -19.37 -0.19 7.35
C SER A 208 -19.07 -1.24 6.27
N ASP A 209 -19.37 -0.93 5.01
CA ASP A 209 -19.12 -1.81 3.88
C ASP A 209 -17.63 -1.96 3.57
N THR A 210 -16.88 -0.85 3.56
CA THR A 210 -15.42 -0.90 3.38
C THR A 210 -14.76 -1.73 4.48
N TRP A 211 -15.24 -1.58 5.72
CA TRP A 211 -14.76 -2.37 6.85
C TRP A 211 -15.08 -3.86 6.72
N ARG A 212 -16.30 -4.20 6.29
CA ARG A 212 -16.68 -5.61 6.04
C ARG A 212 -15.77 -6.27 5.00
N VAL A 213 -15.41 -5.56 3.94
CA VAL A 213 -14.46 -6.08 2.93
C VAL A 213 -13.04 -6.17 3.48
N MET A 214 -12.60 -5.25 4.35
CA MET A 214 -11.30 -5.38 5.04
C MET A 214 -11.25 -6.63 5.94
N ASP A 215 -12.34 -6.94 6.64
CA ASP A 215 -12.46 -8.18 7.42
C ASP A 215 -12.48 -9.43 6.53
N GLU A 216 -13.07 -9.35 5.33
CA GLU A 216 -13.01 -10.42 4.33
C GLU A 216 -11.58 -10.65 3.84
N ILE A 217 -10.83 -9.59 3.51
CA ILE A 217 -9.42 -9.67 3.13
C ILE A 217 -8.61 -10.32 4.26
N LYS A 218 -8.87 -9.97 5.52
CA LYS A 218 -8.21 -10.63 6.66
C LYS A 218 -8.56 -12.11 6.75
N SER A 219 -9.83 -12.46 6.60
CA SER A 219 -10.32 -13.86 6.66
C SER A 219 -9.67 -14.72 5.57
N HIS A 220 -9.47 -14.18 4.36
CA HIS A 220 -8.73 -14.87 3.30
C HIS A 220 -7.32 -15.24 3.76
N LEU A 221 -6.59 -14.33 4.41
CA LEU A 221 -5.25 -14.65 4.93
C LEU A 221 -5.29 -15.81 5.95
N GLU A 222 -6.22 -15.76 6.90
CA GLU A 222 -6.35 -16.80 7.93
C GLU A 222 -6.72 -18.17 7.33
N GLN A 223 -7.58 -18.19 6.31
CA GLN A 223 -7.97 -19.41 5.60
C GLN A 223 -6.81 -20.02 4.80
N SER A 224 -5.96 -19.19 4.19
CA SER A 224 -4.84 -19.68 3.40
C SER A 224 -3.77 -20.35 4.27
N GLN A 225 -3.60 -19.89 5.52
CA GLN A 225 -2.70 -20.51 6.50
C GLN A 225 -3.17 -21.88 7.03
N GLN A 226 -4.48 -22.15 6.96
CA GLN A 226 -5.08 -23.38 7.48
C GLN A 226 -5.10 -24.53 6.46
N LEU A 227 -4.55 -24.33 5.27
CA LEU A 227 -4.51 -25.35 4.22
C LEU A 227 -3.53 -26.48 4.59
N THR A 228 -4.07 -27.66 4.93
CA THR A 228 -3.28 -28.86 5.29
C THR A 228 -2.46 -29.41 4.12
N GLU A 229 -2.96 -29.26 2.88
CA GLU A 229 -2.26 -29.57 1.63
C GLU A 229 -2.44 -28.39 0.65
N SER A 230 -1.43 -27.53 0.57
CA SER A 230 -1.42 -26.36 -0.31
C SER A 230 -0.88 -26.73 -1.69
N THR A 231 -1.79 -27.06 -2.61
CA THR A 231 -1.48 -27.19 -4.04
C THR A 231 -1.77 -25.88 -4.77
N LEU A 232 -1.05 -25.61 -5.86
CA LEU A 232 -1.28 -24.42 -6.68
C LEU A 232 -2.70 -24.35 -7.26
N TRP A 233 -3.35 -25.50 -7.46
CA TRP A 233 -4.75 -25.58 -7.89
C TRP A 233 -5.71 -25.00 -6.84
N ASN A 234 -5.58 -25.42 -5.58
CA ASN A 234 -6.43 -24.92 -4.48
C ASN A 234 -6.22 -23.42 -4.23
N ILE A 235 -5.00 -22.93 -4.49
CA ILE A 235 -4.67 -21.51 -4.36
C ILE A 235 -5.30 -20.67 -5.45
N GLN A 236 -5.64 -21.22 -6.62
CA GLN A 236 -6.28 -20.44 -7.67
C GLN A 236 -7.62 -19.84 -7.24
N GLU A 237 -8.47 -20.65 -6.61
CA GLU A 237 -9.74 -20.17 -6.07
C GLU A 237 -9.51 -19.08 -5.00
N HIS A 238 -8.49 -19.27 -4.16
CA HIS A 238 -8.08 -18.29 -3.17
C HIS A 238 -7.64 -16.96 -3.82
N MET A 239 -6.85 -17.02 -4.90
CA MET A 239 -6.39 -15.85 -5.64
C MET A 239 -7.57 -15.06 -6.22
N ASP A 240 -8.55 -15.74 -6.83
CA ASP A 240 -9.70 -15.08 -7.43
C ASP A 240 -10.61 -14.41 -6.39
N ARG A 241 -10.80 -15.04 -5.22
CA ARG A 241 -11.53 -14.43 -4.10
C ARG A 241 -10.80 -13.20 -3.56
N LEU A 242 -9.49 -13.27 -3.35
CA LEU A 242 -8.70 -12.14 -2.88
C LEU A 242 -8.66 -10.99 -3.90
N ILE A 243 -8.53 -11.27 -5.20
CA ILE A 243 -8.63 -10.25 -6.26
C ILE A 243 -10.01 -9.57 -6.23
N THR A 244 -11.08 -10.35 -6.03
CA THR A 244 -12.45 -9.83 -5.93
C THR A 244 -12.59 -8.91 -4.72
N ALA A 245 -12.11 -9.33 -3.55
CA ALA A 245 -12.15 -8.53 -2.32
C ALA A 245 -11.33 -7.24 -2.44
N LEU A 246 -10.13 -7.28 -3.04
CA LEU A 246 -9.31 -6.09 -3.30
C LEU A 246 -9.98 -5.12 -4.29
N SER A 247 -10.64 -5.66 -5.33
CA SER A 247 -11.40 -4.86 -6.30
C SER A 247 -12.62 -4.20 -5.63
N ALA A 248 -13.35 -4.93 -4.79
CA ALA A 248 -14.46 -4.40 -4.00
C ALA A 248 -13.99 -3.32 -3.02
N PHE A 249 -12.87 -3.54 -2.33
CA PHE A 249 -12.25 -2.56 -1.44
C PHE A 249 -11.92 -1.26 -2.18
N SER A 250 -11.26 -1.37 -3.34
CA SER A 250 -10.97 -0.21 -4.22
C SER A 250 -12.24 0.52 -4.64
N GLY A 251 -13.28 -0.21 -5.07
CA GLY A 251 -14.56 0.38 -5.51
C GLY A 251 -15.27 1.11 -4.37
N LEU A 252 -15.32 0.51 -3.18
CA LEU A 252 -15.96 1.09 -1.99
C LEU A 252 -15.22 2.33 -1.48
N ILE A 253 -13.89 2.35 -1.51
CA ILE A 253 -13.13 3.57 -1.21
C ILE A 253 -13.47 4.68 -2.20
N MET A 254 -13.55 4.33 -3.49
CA MET A 254 -13.88 5.30 -4.52
C MET A 254 -15.30 5.84 -4.33
N GLU A 255 -16.27 5.03 -3.91
CA GLU A 255 -17.64 5.51 -3.71
C GLU A 255 -17.83 6.27 -2.39
N SER A 256 -17.30 5.76 -1.28
CA SER A 256 -17.73 6.17 0.06
C SER A 256 -16.78 7.10 0.81
N MET A 257 -15.49 7.14 0.46
CA MET A 257 -14.51 7.96 1.18
C MET A 257 -14.59 9.43 0.75
N THR A 258 -14.77 10.33 1.71
CA THR A 258 -14.81 11.78 1.47
C THR A 258 -13.53 12.29 0.82
N ARG A 259 -13.66 13.19 -0.17
CA ARG A 259 -12.56 13.74 -0.97
C ARG A 259 -11.74 14.82 -0.24
N GLY A 260 -11.12 14.43 0.86
CA GLY A 260 -10.18 15.26 1.62
C GLY A 260 -8.72 14.77 1.52
N ASN A 261 -7.86 15.32 2.37
CA ASN A 261 -6.43 14.99 2.40
C ASN A 261 -6.16 13.49 2.58
N GLY A 262 -6.96 12.79 3.40
CA GLY A 262 -6.79 11.36 3.62
C GLY A 262 -6.98 10.54 2.35
N TRP A 263 -7.98 10.91 1.53
CA TRP A 263 -8.22 10.29 0.23
C TRP A 263 -7.06 10.56 -0.74
N LEU A 264 -6.52 11.79 -0.76
CA LEU A 264 -5.36 12.13 -1.59
C LEU A 264 -4.14 11.25 -1.27
N PHE A 265 -3.80 11.07 0.01
CA PHE A 265 -2.67 10.23 0.41
C PHE A 265 -2.88 8.76 0.02
N LEU A 266 -4.08 8.22 0.24
CA LEU A 266 -4.42 6.85 -0.15
C LEU A 266 -4.29 6.65 -1.66
N ASP A 267 -4.93 7.51 -2.45
CA ASP A 267 -4.96 7.34 -3.91
C ASP A 267 -3.59 7.61 -4.54
N ILE A 268 -2.78 8.54 -3.99
CA ILE A 268 -1.38 8.70 -4.41
C ILE A 268 -0.58 7.43 -4.11
N GLY A 269 -0.68 6.87 -2.89
CA GLY A 269 0.00 5.64 -2.53
C GLY A 269 -0.31 4.51 -3.53
N ARG A 270 -1.60 4.31 -3.80
CA ARG A 270 -2.07 3.33 -4.80
C ARG A 270 -1.42 3.56 -6.17
N ARG A 271 -1.46 4.78 -6.69
CA ARG A 271 -0.95 5.11 -8.04
C ARG A 271 0.56 4.99 -8.16
N LEU A 272 1.29 5.42 -7.13
CA LEU A 272 2.74 5.25 -7.06
C LEU A 272 3.10 3.77 -7.14
N GLU A 273 2.43 2.93 -6.35
CA GLU A 273 2.69 1.49 -6.33
C GLU A 273 2.36 0.85 -7.69
N ARG A 274 1.20 1.16 -8.27
CA ARG A 274 0.81 0.68 -9.60
C ARG A 274 1.87 1.00 -10.65
N ALA A 275 2.34 2.25 -10.67
CA ALA A 275 3.35 2.69 -11.63
C ALA A 275 4.68 1.97 -11.42
N LEU A 276 5.14 1.82 -10.18
CA LEU A 276 6.39 1.13 -9.86
C LEU A 276 6.34 -0.36 -10.25
N LEU A 277 5.23 -1.04 -10.00
CA LEU A 277 5.03 -2.43 -10.41
C LEU A 277 5.03 -2.57 -11.93
N LEU A 278 4.31 -1.70 -12.65
CA LEU A 278 4.26 -1.73 -14.10
C LEU A 278 5.64 -1.44 -14.72
N ILE A 279 6.37 -0.45 -14.21
CA ILE A 279 7.74 -0.15 -14.65
C ILE A 279 8.65 -1.36 -14.44
N SER A 280 8.60 -1.97 -13.26
CA SER A 280 9.44 -3.13 -12.92
C SER A 280 9.14 -4.34 -13.81
N LEU A 281 7.86 -4.58 -14.09
CA LEU A 281 7.41 -5.67 -14.97
C LEU A 281 7.82 -5.43 -16.43
N LEU A 282 7.64 -4.20 -16.94
CA LEU A 282 8.05 -3.83 -18.29
C LEU A 282 9.57 -3.97 -18.47
N ARG A 283 10.38 -3.52 -17.51
CA ARG A 283 11.83 -3.69 -17.55
C ARG A 283 12.23 -5.17 -17.50
N SER A 284 11.62 -5.94 -16.61
CA SER A 284 11.91 -7.37 -16.48
C SER A 284 11.61 -8.16 -17.75
N CYS A 285 10.60 -7.76 -18.52
CA CYS A 285 10.14 -8.52 -19.69
C CYS A 285 10.74 -8.01 -21.02
N PHE A 286 10.99 -6.71 -21.17
CA PHE A 286 11.27 -6.10 -22.48
C PHE A 286 12.55 -5.28 -22.59
N SER A 287 13.33 -5.09 -21.50
CA SER A 287 14.63 -4.39 -21.60
C SER A 287 15.62 -5.10 -22.53
N THR A 288 15.55 -6.43 -22.63
CA THR A 288 16.28 -7.22 -23.64
C THR A 288 15.28 -7.77 -24.65
N ALA A 289 15.52 -7.55 -25.94
CA ALA A 289 14.71 -8.07 -27.01
C ALA A 289 14.81 -9.59 -27.09
N GLN A 290 13.64 -10.23 -27.13
CA GLN A 290 13.51 -11.67 -27.23
C GLN A 290 13.00 -12.05 -28.62
N ALA A 291 12.90 -13.35 -28.90
CA ALA A 291 12.29 -13.82 -30.13
C ALA A 291 10.82 -13.34 -30.21
N SER A 292 10.38 -12.96 -31.42
CA SER A 292 9.05 -12.36 -31.64
C SER A 292 7.90 -13.18 -31.03
N GLY A 293 7.93 -14.52 -31.19
CA GLY A 293 6.92 -15.40 -30.59
C GLY A 293 6.91 -15.37 -29.06
N THR A 294 8.07 -15.19 -28.42
CA THR A 294 8.16 -15.05 -26.96
C THR A 294 7.60 -13.71 -26.50
N GLU A 295 7.96 -12.61 -27.19
CA GLU A 295 7.44 -11.28 -26.85
C GLU A 295 5.93 -11.18 -27.02
N GLN A 296 5.36 -11.82 -28.06
CA GLN A 296 3.90 -11.86 -28.24
C GLN A 296 3.19 -12.52 -27.05
N LEU A 297 3.71 -13.67 -26.58
CA LEU A 297 3.18 -14.37 -25.40
C LEU A 297 3.35 -13.56 -24.10
N LEU A 298 4.46 -12.82 -23.97
CA LEU A 298 4.70 -11.92 -22.85
C LEU A 298 3.73 -10.74 -22.85
N MET A 299 3.55 -10.08 -24.01
CA MET A 299 2.61 -8.97 -24.15
C MET A 299 1.18 -9.43 -23.83
N GLU A 300 0.74 -10.58 -24.33
CA GLU A 300 -0.57 -11.14 -23.97
C GLU A 300 -0.71 -11.38 -22.46
N SER A 301 0.30 -11.99 -21.84
CA SER A 301 0.29 -12.28 -20.39
C SER A 301 0.25 -11.01 -19.53
N LEU A 302 0.97 -9.95 -19.94
CA LEU A 302 0.99 -8.66 -19.25
C LEU A 302 -0.30 -7.85 -19.49
N LEU A 303 -0.89 -7.94 -20.69
CA LEU A 303 -2.20 -7.36 -20.97
C LEU A 303 -3.30 -8.05 -20.15
N GLU A 304 -3.24 -9.37 -19.96
CA GLU A 304 -4.16 -10.08 -19.06
C GLU A 304 -3.95 -9.67 -17.60
N THR A 305 -2.69 -9.60 -17.14
CA THR A 305 -2.34 -9.21 -15.76
C THR A 305 -2.83 -7.80 -15.42
N SER A 306 -2.79 -6.89 -16.40
CA SER A 306 -3.15 -5.47 -16.23
C SER A 306 -4.61 -5.14 -16.59
N ASP A 307 -5.47 -6.14 -16.85
CA ASP A 307 -6.85 -5.98 -17.33
C ASP A 307 -6.98 -5.18 -18.65
N ASN A 308 -5.95 -5.17 -19.49
CA ASN A 308 -5.91 -4.42 -20.76
C ASN A 308 -6.16 -5.27 -22.00
N LEU A 309 -6.27 -6.60 -21.88
CA LEU A 309 -6.37 -7.49 -23.03
C LEU A 309 -7.59 -7.23 -23.92
N ILE A 310 -8.76 -7.00 -23.31
CA ILE A 310 -10.00 -6.70 -24.05
C ILE A 310 -9.88 -5.34 -24.74
N CYS A 311 -9.47 -4.31 -24.00
CA CYS A 311 -9.27 -2.96 -24.52
C CYS A 311 -8.29 -2.95 -25.71
N TYR A 312 -7.19 -3.69 -25.60
CA TYR A 312 -6.21 -3.83 -26.67
C TYR A 312 -6.83 -4.47 -27.92
N ARG A 313 -7.55 -5.58 -27.75
CA ARG A 313 -8.18 -6.31 -28.88
C ARG A 313 -9.24 -5.47 -29.59
N GLU A 314 -9.97 -4.62 -28.87
CA GLU A 314 -10.94 -3.68 -29.43
C GLU A 314 -10.27 -2.56 -30.25
N HIS A 315 -9.19 -1.97 -29.74
CA HIS A 315 -8.57 -0.78 -30.34
C HIS A 315 -7.55 -1.11 -31.44
N TYR A 316 -6.74 -2.17 -31.29
CA TYR A 316 -5.56 -2.38 -32.13
C TYR A 316 -5.69 -3.49 -33.19
N ARG A 317 -6.73 -4.36 -33.12
CA ARG A 317 -7.07 -5.47 -34.07
C ARG A 317 -5.92 -6.47 -34.41
N ASN A 318 -6.31 -7.69 -34.82
CA ASN A 318 -5.52 -8.78 -35.44
C ASN A 318 -4.25 -9.33 -34.75
N SER A 319 -3.29 -8.52 -34.29
CA SER A 319 -2.04 -9.01 -33.69
C SER A 319 -1.52 -8.09 -32.59
N ILE A 320 -0.90 -8.68 -31.56
CA ILE A 320 -0.28 -7.92 -30.47
C ILE A 320 1.12 -7.51 -30.94
N GLU A 321 1.33 -6.21 -31.14
CA GLU A 321 2.59 -5.63 -31.60
C GLU A 321 3.21 -4.77 -30.50
N LEU A 322 4.55 -4.81 -30.41
CA LEU A 322 5.29 -4.11 -29.36
C LEU A 322 5.04 -2.59 -29.32
N PRO A 323 4.97 -1.85 -30.45
CA PRO A 323 4.69 -0.42 -30.42
C PRO A 323 3.33 -0.10 -29.79
N SER A 324 2.26 -0.76 -30.24
CA SER A 324 0.91 -0.58 -29.72
C SER A 324 0.77 -1.01 -28.26
N PHE A 325 1.47 -2.08 -27.87
CA PHE A 325 1.52 -2.54 -26.48
C PHE A 325 2.17 -1.48 -25.56
N ILE A 326 3.32 -0.93 -25.96
CA ILE A 326 4.02 0.12 -25.21
C ILE A 326 3.18 1.39 -25.16
N GLU A 327 2.56 1.79 -26.28
CA GLU A 327 1.66 2.94 -26.34
C GLU A 327 0.52 2.82 -25.32
N LEU A 328 -0.18 1.68 -25.30
CA LEU A 328 -1.31 1.45 -24.41
C LEU A 328 -0.92 1.45 -22.92
N LEU A 329 0.21 0.83 -22.55
CA LEU A 329 0.61 0.69 -21.15
C LEU A 329 1.44 1.86 -20.62
N MET A 330 2.15 2.60 -21.47
CA MET A 330 2.99 3.71 -21.03
C MET A 330 2.38 5.08 -21.35
N LEU A 331 1.84 5.27 -22.55
CA LEU A 331 1.57 6.61 -23.11
C LEU A 331 0.09 6.99 -23.12
N ASP A 332 -0.83 6.03 -23.13
CA ASP A 332 -2.27 6.30 -23.20
C ASP A 332 -2.80 7.01 -21.94
N LYS A 333 -3.14 8.29 -22.06
CA LYS A 333 -3.66 9.13 -20.96
C LYS A 333 -5.09 8.79 -20.53
N ASN A 334 -5.80 7.93 -21.27
CA ASN A 334 -7.18 7.52 -20.97
C ASN A 334 -7.26 6.14 -20.33
N ASN A 335 -6.22 5.32 -20.45
CA ASN A 335 -6.15 4.01 -19.82
C ASN A 335 -5.87 4.11 -18.31
N PRO A 336 -6.78 3.71 -17.40
CA PRO A 336 -6.59 3.81 -15.95
C PRO A 336 -5.43 3.00 -15.36
N ARG A 337 -4.79 2.14 -16.16
CA ARG A 337 -3.65 1.30 -15.78
C ARG A 337 -2.33 1.78 -16.39
N SER A 338 -2.34 2.73 -17.33
CA SER A 338 -1.12 3.21 -17.97
C SER A 338 -0.27 4.09 -17.04
N LEU A 339 1.02 4.23 -17.35
CA LEU A 339 1.92 5.15 -16.64
C LEU A 339 1.50 6.61 -16.78
N ALA A 340 1.17 7.05 -18.00
CA ALA A 340 0.73 8.42 -18.24
C ALA A 340 -0.52 8.78 -17.42
N TYR A 341 -1.51 7.88 -17.34
CA TYR A 341 -2.68 8.10 -16.49
C TYR A 341 -2.32 8.17 -15.00
N GLN A 342 -1.46 7.26 -14.52
CA GLN A 342 -1.04 7.28 -13.11
C GLN A 342 -0.36 8.59 -12.77
N PHE A 343 0.57 9.05 -13.61
CA PHE A 343 1.36 10.25 -13.33
C PHE A 343 0.51 11.52 -13.39
N ASN A 344 -0.40 11.64 -14.36
CA ASN A 344 -1.33 12.77 -14.43
C ASN A 344 -2.18 12.86 -13.16
N ARG A 345 -2.68 11.72 -12.67
CA ARG A 345 -3.47 11.69 -11.44
C ARG A 345 -2.63 11.97 -10.18
N ILE A 346 -1.41 11.47 -10.12
CA ILE A 346 -0.49 11.83 -9.02
C ILE A 346 -0.20 13.33 -9.05
N GLN A 347 0.03 13.93 -10.22
CA GLN A 347 0.27 15.36 -10.37
C GLN A 347 -0.93 16.19 -9.91
N GLU A 348 -2.15 15.81 -10.31
CA GLU A 348 -3.39 16.42 -9.82
C GLU A 348 -3.49 16.38 -8.30
N HIS A 349 -3.17 15.25 -7.67
CA HIS A 349 -3.29 15.09 -6.22
C HIS A 349 -2.19 15.82 -5.46
N VAL A 350 -0.94 15.76 -5.93
CA VAL A 350 0.20 16.48 -5.34
C VAL A 350 -0.06 17.99 -5.35
N SER A 351 -0.66 18.53 -6.42
CA SER A 351 -1.02 19.96 -6.50
C SER A 351 -2.05 20.41 -5.44
N LYS A 352 -2.85 19.46 -4.93
CA LYS A 352 -3.90 19.68 -3.93
C LYS A 352 -3.43 19.37 -2.50
N MET A 353 -2.22 18.83 -2.33
CA MET A 353 -1.69 18.51 -1.01
C MET A 353 -1.48 19.79 -0.20
N PRO A 354 -1.64 19.73 1.14
CA PRO A 354 -1.43 20.89 2.00
C PRO A 354 0.02 21.40 1.89
N ARG A 355 0.19 22.70 1.57
CA ARG A 355 1.49 23.36 1.49
C ARG A 355 1.80 24.09 2.80
N LYS A 356 3.04 23.97 3.30
CA LYS A 356 3.50 24.72 4.50
C LYS A 356 3.79 26.20 4.21
N GLN A 357 4.14 26.56 2.97
CA GLN A 357 4.37 27.93 2.53
C GLN A 357 3.89 28.09 1.09
N SER A 358 3.06 29.11 0.83
CA SER A 358 2.63 29.49 -0.50
C SER A 358 3.71 30.34 -1.18
N ASN A 359 4.85 29.73 -1.51
CA ASN A 359 5.86 30.36 -2.35
C ASN A 359 5.48 30.15 -3.83
N ALA A 360 5.92 31.06 -4.71
CA ALA A 360 5.71 30.95 -6.16
C ALA A 360 6.46 29.76 -6.81
N GLN A 361 7.30 29.05 -6.06
CA GLN A 361 8.08 27.91 -6.53
C GLN A 361 7.34 26.59 -6.31
N LEU A 362 7.52 25.66 -7.26
CA LEU A 362 7.02 24.29 -7.14
C LEU A 362 7.70 23.56 -5.98
N SER A 363 6.95 22.73 -5.27
CA SER A 363 7.51 21.85 -4.23
C SER A 363 8.47 20.80 -4.82
N VAL A 364 9.18 20.05 -3.98
CA VAL A 364 10.02 18.94 -4.43
C VAL A 364 9.16 17.87 -5.11
N GLU A 365 8.03 17.53 -4.48
CA GLU A 365 7.06 16.56 -4.98
C GLU A 365 6.49 16.97 -6.34
N GLU A 366 6.13 18.25 -6.50
CA GLU A 366 5.60 18.80 -7.74
C GLU A 366 6.62 18.77 -8.87
N ARG A 367 7.88 19.09 -8.58
CA ARG A 367 8.95 19.02 -9.59
C ARG A 367 9.23 17.60 -10.04
N LEU A 368 9.27 16.64 -9.11
CA LEU A 368 9.53 15.22 -9.42
C LEU A 368 8.43 14.64 -10.33
N ILE A 369 7.16 14.89 -10.00
CA ILE A 369 6.06 14.38 -10.83
C ILE A 369 5.95 15.12 -12.17
N LEU A 370 6.22 16.43 -12.19
CA LEU A 370 6.25 17.19 -13.44
C LEU A 370 7.35 16.68 -14.39
N GLU A 371 8.53 16.38 -13.86
CA GLU A 371 9.62 15.78 -14.62
C GLU A 371 9.22 14.41 -15.18
N ALA A 372 8.59 13.55 -14.36
CA ALA A 372 8.13 12.23 -14.79
C ALA A 372 7.07 12.32 -15.91
N CYS A 373 6.08 13.22 -15.78
CA CYS A 373 5.09 13.46 -16.83
C CYS A 373 5.74 13.97 -18.12
N SER A 374 6.65 14.93 -18.00
CA SER A 374 7.34 15.53 -19.14
C SER A 374 8.24 14.52 -19.85
N LEU A 375 8.92 13.64 -19.11
CA LEU A 375 9.73 12.58 -19.69
C LEU A 375 8.88 11.62 -20.54
N LEU A 376 7.70 11.20 -20.04
CA LEU A 376 6.77 10.39 -20.83
C LEU A 376 6.25 11.13 -22.06
N ASP A 377 5.84 12.40 -21.92
CA ASP A 377 5.27 13.20 -23.02
C ASP A 377 6.28 13.48 -24.14
N LEU A 378 7.57 13.56 -23.81
CA LEU A 378 8.66 13.77 -24.78
C LEU A 378 9.20 12.46 -25.38
N THR A 379 8.73 11.30 -24.90
CA THR A 379 9.25 10.01 -25.33
C THR A 379 8.80 9.68 -26.75
N ASN A 380 9.74 9.29 -27.61
CA ASN A 380 9.45 8.79 -28.95
C ASN A 380 9.39 7.26 -28.96
N LEU A 381 8.23 6.71 -29.32
CA LEU A 381 7.99 5.26 -29.36
C LEU A 381 9.00 4.51 -30.25
N ASN A 382 9.38 5.09 -31.38
CA ASN A 382 10.35 4.49 -32.30
C ASN A 382 11.75 4.41 -31.70
N ASP A 383 12.09 5.30 -30.77
CA ASP A 383 13.39 5.28 -30.09
C ASP A 383 13.42 4.27 -28.95
N LEU A 384 12.29 4.03 -28.29
CA LEU A 384 12.17 3.01 -27.24
C LEU A 384 12.37 1.58 -27.78
N ILE A 385 11.79 1.27 -28.95
CA ILE A 385 11.80 -0.09 -29.50
C ILE A 385 13.13 -0.46 -30.17
N LYS A 386 14.01 0.51 -30.44
CA LYS A 386 15.32 0.29 -31.07
C LYS A 386 16.21 -0.53 -30.15
N THR A 387 16.86 -1.53 -30.75
CA THR A 387 17.86 -2.34 -30.08
C THR A 387 19.28 -1.88 -30.41
N THR A 388 20.17 -1.97 -29.45
CA THR A 388 21.61 -1.75 -29.63
C THR A 388 22.35 -3.08 -29.81
N LYS A 389 23.69 -3.03 -29.89
CA LYS A 389 24.52 -4.24 -29.99
C LYS A 389 24.30 -5.11 -28.75
N GLY A 390 23.77 -6.32 -28.95
CA GLY A 390 23.41 -7.23 -27.86
C GLY A 390 21.91 -7.37 -27.61
N GLN A 391 21.05 -6.88 -28.52
CA GLN A 391 19.58 -6.98 -28.41
C GLN A 391 18.99 -6.20 -27.23
N VAL A 392 19.73 -5.28 -26.61
CA VAL A 392 19.23 -4.46 -25.50
C VAL A 392 18.47 -3.25 -26.03
N ARG A 393 17.30 -2.96 -25.46
CA ARG A 393 16.54 -1.73 -25.71
C ARG A 393 17.00 -0.66 -24.72
N GLU A 394 18.17 -0.09 -24.97
CA GLU A 394 18.81 0.85 -24.03
C GLU A 394 17.93 2.06 -23.69
N ASN A 395 17.32 2.70 -24.70
CA ASN A 395 16.44 3.85 -24.47
C ASN A 395 15.22 3.47 -23.62
N PHE A 396 14.66 2.28 -23.83
CA PHE A 396 13.55 1.76 -23.04
C PHE A 396 13.94 1.54 -21.59
N ASP A 397 15.05 0.84 -21.35
CA ASP A 397 15.51 0.58 -19.98
C ASP A 397 15.91 1.87 -19.26
N GLN A 398 16.63 2.78 -19.93
CA GLN A 398 17.04 4.08 -19.35
C GLN A 398 15.83 4.95 -19.00
N THR A 399 14.85 5.04 -19.90
CA THR A 399 13.62 5.82 -19.67
C THR A 399 12.86 5.25 -18.47
N LEU A 400 12.60 3.94 -18.46
CA LEU A 400 11.90 3.28 -17.36
C LEU A 400 12.70 3.34 -16.05
N SER A 401 14.02 3.25 -16.08
CA SER A 401 14.87 3.41 -14.89
C SER A 401 14.80 4.82 -14.33
N ARG A 402 14.79 5.86 -15.19
CA ARG A 402 14.63 7.25 -14.74
C ARG A 402 13.24 7.48 -14.15
N LEU A 403 12.19 6.97 -14.79
CA LEU A 403 10.82 7.04 -14.27
C LEU A 403 10.70 6.33 -12.93
N TYR A 404 11.26 5.13 -12.78
CA TYR A 404 11.30 4.42 -11.50
C TYR A 404 11.94 5.28 -10.41
N TYR A 405 13.11 5.85 -10.69
CA TYR A 405 13.83 6.71 -9.74
C TYR A 405 12.99 7.93 -9.32
N LEU A 406 12.36 8.63 -10.27
CA LEU A 406 11.55 9.81 -9.99
C LEU A 406 10.35 9.47 -9.09
N ILE A 407 9.67 8.35 -9.37
CA ILE A 407 8.49 7.92 -8.62
C ILE A 407 8.85 7.36 -7.24
N ALA A 408 9.95 6.63 -7.13
CA ALA A 408 10.48 6.19 -5.83
C ALA A 408 10.92 7.40 -4.98
N THR A 409 11.64 8.36 -5.56
CA THR A 409 12.06 9.58 -4.87
C THR A 409 10.86 10.44 -4.46
N LEU A 410 9.80 10.48 -5.27
CA LEU A 410 8.55 11.17 -4.93
C LEU A 410 7.88 10.55 -3.71
N SER A 411 7.82 9.21 -3.65
CA SER A 411 7.35 8.48 -2.46
C SER A 411 8.13 8.86 -1.20
N ASP A 412 9.46 8.89 -1.29
CA ASP A 412 10.33 9.24 -0.17
C ASP A 412 10.14 10.69 0.27
N SER A 413 10.02 11.61 -0.70
CA SER A 413 9.75 13.03 -0.44
C SER A 413 8.42 13.22 0.30
N ILE A 414 7.35 12.55 -0.15
CA ILE A 414 6.04 12.59 0.53
C ILE A 414 6.18 12.09 1.97
N THR A 415 6.88 10.98 2.17
CA THR A 415 7.10 10.40 3.50
C THR A 415 7.84 11.37 4.42
N VAL A 416 8.93 11.98 3.95
CA VAL A 416 9.72 12.94 4.71
C VAL A 416 8.95 14.24 4.98
N THR A 417 8.16 14.72 4.03
CA THR A 417 7.46 16.01 4.15
C THR A 417 6.23 15.91 5.06
N TYR A 418 5.45 14.83 4.92
CA TYR A 418 4.12 14.71 5.52
C TYR A 418 4.03 13.72 6.70
N PHE A 419 4.91 12.72 6.77
CA PHE A 419 4.82 11.65 7.79
C PHE A 419 5.77 11.85 8.99
N LYS A 420 6.43 13.00 9.08
CA LYS A 420 7.27 13.34 10.24
C LYS A 420 6.47 13.27 11.55
N HIS A 421 6.82 12.32 12.42
CA HIS A 421 6.30 12.14 13.78
C HIS A 421 6.78 13.22 14.77
N GLY A 422 6.79 14.47 14.33
CA GLY A 422 7.31 15.61 15.07
C GLY A 422 6.29 16.22 16.02
N GLN A 423 5.98 15.53 17.11
CA GLN A 423 5.83 16.15 18.43
C GLN A 423 6.15 15.08 19.47
N LEU A 424 7.44 15.02 19.85
CA LEU A 424 7.86 14.33 21.05
C LEU A 424 7.01 14.85 22.22
N GLN A 425 6.19 13.97 22.81
CA GLN A 425 5.61 14.24 24.11
C GLN A 425 6.77 14.52 25.08
N HIS A 426 6.89 15.76 25.57
CA HIS A 426 7.80 16.05 26.66
C HIS A 426 7.24 15.40 27.93
N SER A 427 7.88 14.32 28.36
CA SER A 427 7.66 13.79 29.71
C SER A 427 8.35 14.73 30.69
N LEU A 428 7.60 15.29 31.63
CA LEU A 428 8.16 16.11 32.73
C LEU A 428 8.93 15.27 33.77
N ASN A 429 8.93 13.94 33.63
CA ASN A 429 9.66 13.02 34.52
C ASN A 429 10.97 12.57 33.89
N GLU A 430 11.97 13.45 33.78
CA GLU A 430 13.36 13.01 33.89
C GLU A 430 13.69 12.93 35.38
N VAL A 431 13.47 11.75 35.97
CA VAL A 431 14.01 11.45 37.30
C VAL A 431 15.52 11.34 37.13
N ARG A 432 16.26 12.39 37.47
CA ARG A 432 17.72 12.28 37.64
C ARG A 432 17.98 11.30 38.79
N PRO A 433 18.76 10.23 38.58
CA PRO A 433 19.17 9.37 39.67
C PRO A 433 20.06 10.19 40.62
N VAL A 434 19.71 10.19 41.90
CA VAL A 434 20.56 10.67 43.00
C VAL A 434 21.48 9.54 43.42
#